data_AF-A0A8J6SK75-F1
#
_entry.id   AF-A0A8J6SK75-F1
#
_cell.length_a   1.000
_cell.length_b   1.000
_cell.length_c   1.000
_cell.angle_alpha   90.00
_cell.angle_beta   90.00
_cell.angle_gamma   90.00
#
_symmetry.space_group_name_H-M   'P 1'
#
loop_
_entity.id
_entity.type
_entity.pdbx_description
1 polymer ?
#
loop_
_entity_poly.entity_id
_entity_poly.type
_entity_poly.pdbx_seq_one_letter_code
_entity_poly.pdbx_strand_id
1 'polypeptide(L)'
;MEAFDPVPPQWIEAAIHAHDFCCPKCRADSREQARVWINRRSPVMTPEYRRKWQEFYQCQCGSAWWAWSSDRPPSDLAKRDRPPIDE
;
A
#
# COMPACT_ATOMS: atom_id res chain seq x y z
N MET A 1 -2.65 2.45 -14.37
CA MET A 1 -2.53 1.58 -13.18
C MET A 1 -2.93 2.48 -12.03
N GLU A 2 -4.21 2.47 -11.67
CA GLU A 2 -4.84 3.52 -10.86
C GLU A 2 -4.67 3.26 -9.36
N ALA A 3 -3.41 3.14 -8.92
CA ALA A 3 -3.07 2.80 -7.55
C ALA A 3 -3.66 3.76 -6.50
N PHE A 4 -3.90 5.00 -6.93
CA PHE A 4 -4.36 6.10 -6.08
C PHE A 4 -5.77 6.57 -6.43
N ASP A 5 -6.54 5.78 -7.18
CA ASP A 5 -7.93 6.13 -7.50
C ASP A 5 -8.72 6.42 -6.22
N PRO A 6 -9.46 7.54 -6.13
CA PRO A 6 -10.31 7.80 -4.97
C PRO A 6 -11.42 6.77 -4.76
N VAL A 7 -11.81 6.04 -5.81
CA VAL A 7 -12.86 5.03 -5.78
C VAL A 7 -12.23 3.64 -5.58
N PRO A 8 -12.67 2.88 -4.56
CA PRO A 8 -12.17 1.52 -4.36
C PRO A 8 -12.54 0.62 -5.55
N PRO A 9 -11.58 -0.11 -6.13
CA PRO A 9 -11.86 -1.08 -7.19
C PRO A 9 -12.68 -2.26 -6.66
N GLN A 10 -13.59 -2.81 -7.47
CA GLN A 10 -14.46 -3.93 -7.05
C GLN A 10 -13.68 -5.18 -6.57
N TRP A 11 -12.49 -5.45 -7.14
CA TRP A 11 -11.71 -6.64 -6.79
C TRP A 11 -11.17 -6.63 -5.35
N ILE A 12 -11.17 -5.48 -4.66
CA ILE A 12 -10.70 -5.40 -3.27
C ILE A 12 -11.65 -6.10 -2.30
N GLU A 13 -12.93 -6.31 -2.67
CA GLU A 13 -13.92 -6.99 -1.84
C GLU A 13 -13.55 -8.46 -1.58
N ALA A 14 -12.84 -9.09 -2.52
CA ALA A 14 -12.35 -10.46 -2.40
C ALA A 14 -10.95 -10.55 -1.75
N ALA A 15 -10.38 -9.41 -1.32
CA ALA A 15 -9.02 -9.37 -0.82
C ALA A 15 -8.90 -9.95 0.59
N ILE A 16 -7.98 -10.89 0.77
CA ILE A 16 -7.65 -11.46 2.09
C ILE A 16 -6.43 -10.79 2.72
N HIS A 17 -6.38 -10.70 4.04
CA HIS A 17 -5.24 -10.13 4.74
C HIS A 17 -4.02 -11.06 4.63
N ALA A 18 -2.90 -10.55 4.12
CA ALA A 18 -1.64 -11.27 4.09
C ALA A 18 -0.79 -10.90 5.31
N HIS A 19 -0.35 -11.92 6.06
CA HIS A 19 0.52 -11.72 7.22
C HIS A 19 1.95 -11.34 6.82
N ASP A 20 2.44 -11.93 5.73
CA ASP A 20 3.66 -11.51 5.06
C ASP A 20 3.31 -10.54 3.93
N PHE A 21 4.22 -9.62 3.60
CA PHE A 21 4.01 -8.64 2.53
C PHE A 21 4.18 -9.26 1.12
N CYS A 22 3.44 -10.33 0.83
CA CYS A 22 3.45 -11.06 -0.42
C CYS A 22 2.12 -11.81 -0.64
N CYS A 23 1.90 -12.33 -1.85
CA CYS A 23 0.68 -13.07 -2.16
C CYS A 23 0.54 -14.31 -1.25
N PRO A 24 -0.57 -14.48 -0.51
CA PRO A 24 -0.76 -15.62 0.39
C PRO A 24 -0.93 -16.96 -0.35
N LYS A 25 -1.23 -16.95 -1.65
CA LYS A 25 -1.43 -18.17 -2.46
C LYS A 25 -0.16 -18.64 -3.16
N CYS A 26 0.56 -17.74 -3.82
CA CYS A 26 1.73 -18.09 -4.65
C CYS A 26 3.04 -17.44 -4.19
N ARG A 27 3.02 -16.65 -3.11
CA ARG A 27 4.19 -15.97 -2.54
C ARG A 27 4.86 -14.92 -3.43
N ALA A 28 4.26 -14.57 -4.57
CA ALA A 28 4.75 -13.49 -5.43
C ALA A 28 4.86 -12.17 -4.64
N ASP A 29 5.93 -11.42 -4.90
CA ASP A 29 6.23 -10.18 -4.20
C ASP A 29 5.27 -9.05 -4.63
N SER A 30 5.14 -8.02 -3.79
CA SER A 30 4.34 -6.82 -4.07
C SER A 30 4.66 -6.14 -5.42
N ARG A 31 5.90 -6.27 -5.92
CA ARG A 31 6.33 -5.71 -7.21
C ARG A 31 5.83 -6.50 -8.44
N GLU A 32 5.37 -7.73 -8.25
CA GLU A 32 4.96 -8.64 -9.34
C GLU A 32 3.43 -8.67 -9.54
N GLN A 33 2.70 -7.80 -8.84
CA GLN A 33 1.24 -7.82 -8.80
C GLN A 33 0.65 -7.19 -10.07
N ALA A 34 -0.47 -7.75 -10.54
CA ALA A 34 -1.15 -7.28 -11.74
C ALA A 34 -1.80 -5.91 -11.53
N ARG A 35 -2.37 -5.68 -10.34
CA ARG A 35 -2.97 -4.42 -9.93
C ARG A 35 -2.64 -4.13 -8.48
N VAL A 36 -2.61 -2.84 -8.16
CA VAL A 36 -2.42 -2.31 -6.81
C VAL A 36 -3.41 -1.18 -6.59
N TRP A 37 -3.87 -1.03 -5.35
CA TRP A 37 -4.67 0.11 -4.91
C TRP A 37 -4.41 0.40 -3.43
N ILE A 38 -4.30 1.66 -3.03
CA ILE A 38 -4.03 2.06 -1.65
C ILE A 38 -5.10 3.03 -1.14
N ASN A 39 -5.68 2.74 0.03
CA ASN A 39 -6.63 3.64 0.67
C ASN A 39 -5.91 4.80 1.38
N ARG A 40 -5.58 5.86 0.63
CA ARG A 40 -4.91 7.06 1.19
C ARG A 40 -5.80 7.93 2.08
N ARG A 41 -7.12 7.70 2.08
CA ARG A 41 -8.10 8.55 2.79
C ARG A 41 -8.30 8.15 4.25
N SER A 42 -7.97 6.92 4.62
CA SER A 42 -8.21 6.37 5.96
C SER A 42 -6.94 5.74 6.56
N PRO A 43 -5.88 6.52 6.82
CA PRO A 43 -4.72 6.01 7.54
C PRO A 43 -5.08 5.66 8.98
N VAL A 44 -4.47 4.59 9.50
CA VAL A 44 -4.54 4.22 10.92
C VAL A 44 -3.26 4.71 11.61
N MET A 45 -3.41 5.37 12.75
CA MET A 45 -2.29 5.75 13.61
C MET A 45 -1.91 4.58 14.51
N THR A 46 -0.62 4.23 14.55
CA THR A 46 -0.09 3.23 15.50
C THR A 46 0.38 3.89 16.80
N PRO A 47 0.58 3.12 17.89
CA PRO A 47 1.11 3.64 19.14
C PRO A 47 2.45 4.36 19.01
N GLU A 48 3.27 3.99 18.02
CA GLU A 48 4.57 4.62 17.70
C GLU A 48 4.42 5.93 16.90
N TYR A 49 3.19 6.47 16.81
CA TYR A 49 2.86 7.67 16.06
C TYR A 49 3.21 7.58 14.56
N ARG A 50 3.15 6.37 14.00
CA ARG A 50 3.34 6.10 12.58
C ARG A 50 2.00 5.88 11.90
N ARG A 51 1.88 6.37 10.67
CA ARG A 51 0.71 6.10 9.84
C ARG A 51 0.89 4.75 9.14
N LYS A 52 -0.18 3.99 9.11
CA LYS A 52 -0.32 2.79 8.30
C LYS A 52 -1.48 2.94 7.33
N TRP A 53 -1.28 2.49 6.11
CA TRP A 53 -2.28 2.45 5.05
C TRP A 53 -2.61 1.01 4.71
N GLN A 54 -3.85 0.80 4.33
CA GLN A 54 -4.28 -0.47 3.77
C GLN A 54 -3.96 -0.48 2.28
N GLU A 55 -3.09 -1.40 1.88
CA GLU A 55 -2.66 -1.56 0.50
C GLU A 55 -3.13 -2.90 -0.04
N PHE A 56 -3.80 -2.85 -1.19
CA PHE A 56 -4.45 -3.98 -1.83
C PHE A 56 -3.70 -4.33 -3.11
N TYR A 57 -3.64 -5.62 -3.39
CA TYR A 57 -2.97 -6.19 -4.55
C TYR A 57 -3.84 -7.25 -5.20
N GLN A 58 -3.89 -7.24 -6.53
CA GLN A 58 -4.41 -8.34 -7.33
C GLN A 58 -3.23 -9.07 -7.96
N CYS A 59 -3.03 -10.32 -7.55
CA CYS A 59 -1.93 -11.14 -8.03
C CYS A 59 -2.21 -11.72 -9.42
N GLN A 60 -1.15 -12.00 -10.18
CA GLN A 60 -1.22 -12.72 -11.46
C GLN A 60 -1.84 -14.13 -11.31
N CYS A 61 -1.77 -14.73 -10.11
CA CYS A 61 -2.43 -16.01 -9.82
C CYS A 61 -3.95 -15.91 -9.56
N GLY A 62 -4.52 -14.72 -9.72
CA GLY A 62 -5.95 -14.42 -9.53
C GLY A 62 -6.36 -14.05 -8.11
N SER A 63 -5.50 -14.25 -7.10
CA SER A 63 -5.80 -13.90 -5.72
C SER A 63 -5.74 -12.39 -5.49
N ALA A 64 -6.77 -11.84 -4.85
CA ALA A 64 -6.71 -10.51 -4.24
C ALA A 64 -6.24 -10.63 -2.78
N TRP A 65 -5.37 -9.74 -2.35
CA TRP A 65 -4.89 -9.69 -0.97
C TRP A 65 -4.55 -8.26 -0.55
N TRP A 66 -4.48 -8.03 0.75
CA TRP A 66 -4.09 -6.73 1.29
C TRP A 66 -3.14 -6.88 2.47
N ALA A 67 -2.30 -5.88 2.67
CA ALA A 67 -1.40 -5.78 3.82
C ALA A 67 -1.30 -4.34 4.30
N TRP A 68 -0.79 -4.17 5.53
CA TRP A 68 -0.48 -2.86 6.06
C TRP A 68 0.85 -2.36 5.51
N SER A 69 0.84 -1.23 4.82
CA SER A 69 2.05 -0.48 4.49
C SER A 69 2.23 0.67 5.49
N SER A 70 3.45 0.88 5.97
CA SER A 70 3.81 2.02 6.82
C SER A 70 4.56 3.07 6.00
N ASP A 71 4.65 4.29 6.54
CA ASP A 71 5.56 5.30 6.01
C ASP A 71 6.94 4.69 5.81
N ARG A 72 7.48 4.82 4.58
CA ARG A 72 8.87 4.47 4.33
C ARG A 72 9.74 5.30 5.29
N PRO A 73 10.83 4.74 5.84
CA PRO A 73 11.80 5.54 6.58
C PRO A 73 12.18 6.78 5.77
N PRO A 74 12.49 7.92 6.41
CA PRO A 74 12.98 9.10 5.72
C PRO A 74 14.11 8.70 4.77
N SER A 75 13.86 8.82 3.47
CA SER A 75 14.86 8.56 2.44
C SER A 75 15.35 9.89 1.87
N ASP A 76 16.48 9.90 1.17
CA ASP A 76 16.96 11.12 0.51
C ASP A 76 15.95 11.68 -0.51
N LEU A 77 15.02 10.85 -1.00
CA LEU A 77 13.90 11.28 -1.85
C LEU A 77 12.88 12.11 -1.06
N ALA A 78 12.59 11.76 0.20
CA ALA A 78 11.64 12.50 1.04
C ALA A 78 12.13 13.92 1.39
N LYS A 79 13.46 14.17 1.32
CA LYS A 79 14.03 15.52 1.51
C LYS A 79 13.70 16.46 0.36
N ARG A 80 13.45 15.94 -0.85
CA ARG A 80 13.21 16.72 -2.08
C ARG A 80 11.79 17.29 -2.16
N ASP A 81 10.83 16.66 -1.48
CA ASP A 81 9.42 17.09 -1.42
C ASP A 81 9.14 18.14 -0.32
N ARG A 82 10.17 18.52 0.45
CA ARG A 82 10.04 19.54 1.49
C ARG A 82 10.24 20.91 0.83
N PRO A 83 9.26 21.84 0.91
CA PRO A 83 9.46 23.17 0.37
C PRO A 83 10.68 23.83 1.04
N PRO A 84 11.41 24.71 0.32
CA PRO A 84 12.49 25.48 0.91
C PRO A 84 11.98 26.18 2.16
N ILE A 85 12.75 26.11 3.24
CA ILE A 85 12.49 26.92 4.41
C ILE A 85 13.05 28.30 4.03
N ASP A 86 12.17 29.24 3.72
CA ASP A 86 12.57 30.64 3.56
C ASP A 86 13.04 31.15 4.92
N GLU A 87 14.31 31.60 4.98
CA GLU A 87 14.98 32.17 6.17
C GLU A 87 14.80 33.69 6.21
#